data_AF-A0A951VAE4-F1
#
_entry.id   AF-A0A951VAE4-F1
#
_cell.length_a   1.000
_cell.length_b   1.000
_cell.length_c   1.000
_cell.angle_alpha   90.00
_cell.angle_beta   90.00
_cell.angle_gamma   90.00
#
_symmetry.space_group_name_H-M   'P 1'
#
loop_
_entity.id
_entity.type
_entity.pdbx_description
1 polymer ?
#
loop_
_entity_poly.entity_id
_entity_poly.type
_entity_poly.pdbx_seq_one_letter_code
_entity_poly.pdbx_strand_id
1 'polypeptide(L)'
;MKIENMTPLRIGMIIMLVVLLAGILAFRFWPSKYSMPLKEAAAAAADQQGIAPIYFWNKIRSAGTVPVIVDIRSREAFSHGYIDGAGNISGPLNTKLIT
;
A
#
# COMPACT_ATOMS: atom_id res chain seq x y z
N MET A 1 41.78 -21.03 7.87
CA MET A 1 42.10 -22.24 7.07
C MET A 1 42.50 -21.77 5.69
N LYS A 2 43.74 -22.04 5.25
CA LYS A 2 44.22 -21.58 3.94
C LYS A 2 43.64 -22.44 2.81
N ILE A 3 43.29 -21.82 1.69
CA ILE A 3 42.63 -22.47 0.53
C ILE A 3 43.50 -23.59 -0.05
N GLU A 4 44.82 -23.44 0.01
CA GLU A 4 45.82 -24.42 -0.44
C GLU A 4 45.72 -25.80 0.25
N ASN A 5 45.06 -25.89 1.41
CA ASN A 5 44.89 -27.13 2.16
C ASN A 5 43.47 -27.74 2.02
N MET A 6 42.66 -27.27 1.07
CA MET A 6 41.28 -27.73 0.88
C MET A 6 41.17 -28.79 -0.20
N THR A 7 40.32 -29.79 0.03
CA THR A 7 39.98 -30.76 -1.01
C THR A 7 39.16 -30.08 -2.12
N PRO A 8 39.27 -30.53 -3.38
CA PRO A 8 38.52 -29.95 -4.50
C PRO A 8 37.00 -29.86 -4.26
N LEU A 9 36.43 -30.85 -3.56
CA LEU A 9 35.01 -30.88 -3.19
C LEU A 9 34.62 -29.71 -2.27
N ARG A 10 35.46 -29.38 -1.28
CA ARG A 10 35.19 -28.27 -0.35
C ARG A 10 35.29 -26.92 -1.04
N ILE A 11 36.23 -26.77 -1.96
CA ILE A 11 36.36 -25.56 -2.78
C ILE A 11 35.10 -25.37 -3.65
N GLY A 12 34.63 -26.44 -4.31
CA GLY A 12 33.40 -26.42 -5.10
C GLY A 12 32.17 -26.03 -4.28
N MET A 13 32.01 -26.58 -3.08
CA MET A 13 30.91 -26.22 -2.18
C MET A 13 30.94 -24.74 -1.75
N ILE A 14 32.12 -24.20 -1.44
CA ILE A 14 32.28 -22.78 -1.07
C ILE A 14 31.91 -21.88 -2.24
N ILE A 15 32.38 -22.19 -3.45
CA ILE A 15 32.03 -21.42 -4.66
C ILE A 15 30.52 -21.43 -4.88
N MET A 16 29.88 -22.60 -4.79
CA MET A 16 28.44 -22.72 -4.94
C MET A 16 27.67 -21.88 -3.91
N LEU A 17 28.11 -21.90 -2.65
CA LEU A 17 27.50 -21.12 -1.58
C LEU A 17 27.61 -19.60 -1.83
N VAL A 18 28.79 -19.16 -2.29
CA VAL A 18 29.04 -17.75 -2.62
C VAL A 18 28.15 -17.29 -3.79
N VAL A 19 28.03 -18.11 -4.84
CA VAL A 19 27.16 -17.81 -5.99
C VAL A 19 25.69 -17.73 -5.57
N LEU A 20 25.23 -18.66 -4.72
CA LEU A 20 23.86 -18.67 -4.20
C LEU A 20 23.57 -17.40 -3.39
N LEU A 21 24.46 -17.05 -2.47
CA LEU A 21 24.33 -15.85 -1.63
C LEU A 21 24.35 -14.57 -2.48
N ALA A 22 25.24 -14.49 -3.46
CA ALA A 22 25.29 -13.37 -4.39
C ALA A 22 23.99 -13.25 -5.20
N GLY A 23 23.40 -14.36 -5.64
CA GLY A 23 22.11 -14.38 -6.33
C GLY A 23 20.95 -13.89 -5.47
N ILE A 24 20.88 -14.33 -4.20
CA ILE A 24 19.86 -13.89 -3.25
C ILE A 24 19.99 -12.39 -2.95
N LEU A 25 21.22 -11.92 -2.70
CA LEU A 25 21.49 -10.51 -2.45
C LEU A 25 21.17 -9.65 -3.67
N ALA A 26 21.56 -10.12 -4.87
CA ALA A 26 21.18 -9.47 -6.11
C ALA A 26 19.65 -9.38 -6.20
N PHE A 27 18.90 -10.46 -6.03
CA PHE A 27 17.43 -10.40 -6.08
C PHE A 27 16.82 -9.49 -5.01
N ARG A 28 17.35 -9.52 -3.78
CA ARG A 28 16.83 -8.75 -2.63
C ARG A 28 17.05 -7.24 -2.76
N PHE A 29 18.15 -6.86 -3.39
CA PHE A 29 18.57 -5.46 -3.53
C PHE A 29 18.53 -4.97 -4.98
N TRP A 30 18.10 -5.80 -5.94
CA TRP A 30 17.92 -5.38 -7.31
C TRP A 30 16.80 -4.34 -7.33
N PRO A 31 17.06 -3.11 -7.80
CA PRO A 31 16.02 -2.13 -7.98
C PRO A 31 15.09 -2.65 -9.08
N SER A 32 13.99 -3.29 -8.69
CA SER A 32 13.01 -3.78 -9.64
C SER A 32 12.38 -2.55 -10.32
N LYS A 33 12.43 -2.47 -11.65
CA LYS A 33 11.63 -1.50 -12.42
C LYS A 33 10.11 -1.69 -12.21
N TYR A 34 9.72 -2.77 -11.53
CA TYR A 34 8.36 -3.16 -11.20
C TYR A 34 7.91 -2.77 -9.79
N SER A 35 8.78 -2.16 -8.97
CA SER A 35 8.34 -1.54 -7.73
C SER A 35 7.70 -0.20 -8.08
N MET A 36 6.43 -0.26 -8.48
CA MET A 36 5.62 0.92 -8.74
C MET A 36 5.73 1.82 -7.50
N PRO A 37 6.15 3.10 -7.64
CA PRO A 37 6.24 4.01 -6.52
C PRO A 37 4.90 4.02 -5.79
N LEU A 38 4.91 4.01 -4.45
CA LEU A 38 3.70 3.97 -3.64
C LEU A 38 2.64 5.01 -4.07
N LYS A 39 3.11 6.17 -4.57
CA LYS A 39 2.27 7.23 -5.12
C LYS A 39 1.57 6.85 -6.42
N GLU A 40 2.26 6.17 -7.33
CA GLU A 40 1.69 5.71 -8.60
C GLU A 40 0.74 4.52 -8.39
N ALA A 41 1.08 3.59 -7.49
CA ALA A 41 0.17 2.51 -7.10
C ALA A 41 -1.11 3.06 -6.44
N ALA A 42 -0.97 4.08 -5.59
CA ALA A 42 -2.10 4.76 -4.96
C ALA A 42 -2.94 5.57 -5.97
N ALA A 43 -2.31 6.15 -7.00
CA ALA A 43 -3.02 6.84 -8.08
C ALA A 43 -3.76 5.85 -9.01
N ALA A 44 -3.14 4.72 -9.36
CA ALA A 44 -3.77 3.68 -10.17
C ALA A 44 -4.95 3.00 -9.43
N ALA A 45 -4.85 2.81 -8.11
CA ALA A 45 -5.96 2.37 -7.29
C ALA A 45 -7.09 3.41 -7.22
N ALA A 46 -6.76 4.70 -7.33
CA ALA A 46 -7.74 5.78 -7.32
C ALA A 46 -8.56 5.87 -8.61
N ASP A 47 -7.96 5.59 -9.76
CA ASP A 47 -8.64 5.63 -11.07
C ASP A 47 -9.79 4.59 -11.18
N GLN A 48 -9.75 3.52 -10.40
CA GLN A 48 -10.81 2.50 -10.39
C GLN A 48 -11.86 2.69 -9.28
N GLN A 49 -11.57 3.46 -8.22
CA GLN A 49 -12.40 3.50 -6.99
C GLN A 49 -12.63 4.90 -6.40
N GLY A 50 -12.14 5.98 -7.01
CA GLY A 50 -12.20 7.34 -6.47
C GLY A 50 -10.94 7.75 -5.70
N ILE A 51 -11.00 8.80 -4.87
CA ILE A 51 -9.80 9.32 -4.18
C ILE A 51 -9.24 8.27 -3.20
N ALA A 52 -8.01 7.81 -3.39
CA ALA A 52 -7.38 6.88 -2.45
C ALA A 52 -7.27 7.49 -1.04
N PRO A 53 -7.37 6.69 0.04
CA PRO A 53 -7.49 7.21 1.42
C PRO A 53 -6.38 8.20 1.81
N ILE A 54 -5.14 7.96 1.37
CA ILE A 54 -4.01 8.84 1.67
C ILE A 54 -4.15 10.22 1.03
N TYR A 55 -4.72 10.29 -0.19
CA TYR A 55 -4.97 11.55 -0.88
C TYR A 55 -6.14 12.30 -0.26
N PHE A 56 -7.17 11.59 0.18
CA PHE A 56 -8.27 12.17 0.93
C PHE A 56 -7.75 12.86 2.20
N TRP A 57 -6.99 12.14 3.05
CA TRP A 57 -6.43 12.70 4.28
C TRP A 57 -5.51 13.89 4.04
N ASN A 58 -4.66 13.83 3.01
CA ASN A 58 -3.79 14.95 2.66
C ASN A 58 -4.60 16.17 2.21
N LYS A 59 -5.67 15.96 1.43
CA LYS A 59 -6.57 17.02 0.98
C LYS A 59 -7.31 17.68 2.14
N ILE A 60 -7.83 16.89 3.10
CA ILE A 60 -8.43 17.39 4.35
C ILE A 60 -7.44 18.29 5.08
N ARG A 61 -6.21 17.81 5.29
CA ARG A 61 -5.18 18.52 6.05
C ARG A 61 -4.76 19.83 5.38
N SER A 62 -4.70 19.86 4.05
CA SER A 62 -4.27 21.04 3.29
C SER A 62 -5.35 22.10 3.08
N ALA A 63 -6.64 21.74 3.16
CA ALA A 63 -7.74 22.63 2.76
C ALA A 63 -8.04 23.75 3.77
N GLY A 64 -7.47 23.73 4.99
CA GLY A 64 -7.69 24.74 6.04
C GLY A 64 -9.13 24.80 6.59
N THR A 65 -10.07 24.14 5.93
CA THR A 65 -11.48 23.93 6.30
C THR A 65 -11.70 22.43 6.50
N VAL A 66 -12.37 22.06 7.59
CA VAL A 66 -12.69 20.65 7.88
C VAL A 66 -13.82 20.24 6.93
N PRO A 67 -13.60 19.31 5.98
CA PRO A 67 -14.66 18.87 5.09
C PRO A 67 -15.65 17.99 5.85
N VAL A 68 -16.92 18.06 5.45
CA VAL A 68 -17.96 17.17 5.98
C VAL A 68 -17.76 15.77 5.40
N ILE A 69 -17.59 14.78 6.28
CA ILE A 69 -17.51 13.36 5.89
C ILE A 69 -18.90 12.76 6.04
N VAL A 70 -19.40 12.14 4.98
CA VAL A 70 -20.74 11.52 4.95
C VAL A 70 -20.60 10.04 4.63
N ASP A 71 -21.13 9.19 5.50
CA ASP A 71 -21.19 7.75 5.31
C ASP A 71 -22.59 7.33 4.82
N ILE A 72 -22.65 6.79 3.61
CA ILE A 72 -23.90 6.34 2.95
C ILE A 72 -24.21 4.87 3.17
N ARG A 73 -23.37 4.14 3.93
CA ARG A 73 -23.59 2.73 4.25
C ARG A 73 -24.82 2.57 5.16
N SER A 74 -25.30 1.33 5.26
CA SER A 74 -26.36 0.99 6.21
C SER A 74 -25.96 1.32 7.63
N ARG A 75 -26.94 1.52 8.50
CA ARG A 75 -26.71 1.87 9.90
C ARG A 75 -25.92 0.79 10.65
N GLU A 76 -26.18 -0.47 10.31
CA GLU A 76 -25.49 -1.63 10.87
C GLU A 76 -24.01 -1.60 10.48
N ALA A 77 -23.69 -1.35 9.21
CA ALA A 77 -22.31 -1.24 8.74
C ALA A 77 -21.57 -0.05 9.36
N PHE A 78 -22.26 1.07 9.58
CA PHE A 78 -21.71 2.22 10.30
C PHE A 78 -21.41 1.87 11.77
N SER A 79 -22.29 1.13 12.44
CA SER A 79 -22.12 0.74 13.84
C SER A 79 -20.91 -0.17 14.11
N HIS A 80 -20.44 -0.89 13.09
CA HIS A 80 -19.24 -1.74 13.17
C HIS A 80 -17.93 -0.97 13.00
N GLY A 81 -17.98 0.32 12.63
CA GLY A 81 -16.80 1.17 12.50
C GLY A 81 -16.95 2.21 11.40
N TYR A 82 -16.49 3.43 11.70
CA TYR A 82 -16.59 4.59 10.83
C TYR A 82 -15.38 5.53 10.99
N ILE A 83 -15.21 6.47 10.06
CA ILE A 83 -14.19 7.51 10.15
C ILE A 83 -14.65 8.55 11.16
N ASP A 84 -13.77 8.93 12.10
CA ASP A 84 -14.11 9.95 13.09
C ASP A 84 -14.58 11.26 12.45
N GLY A 85 -15.66 11.83 12.98
CA GLY A 85 -16.36 12.99 12.41
C GLY A 85 -17.28 12.69 11.22
N ALA A 86 -17.46 11.43 10.80
CA ALA A 86 -18.41 11.09 9.73
C ALA A 86 -19.87 11.07 10.22
N GLY A 87 -20.76 11.73 9.47
CA GLY A 87 -22.21 11.64 9.65
C GLY A 87 -22.83 10.55 8.79
N ASN A 88 -23.65 9.66 9.37
CA ASN A 88 -24.35 8.62 8.62
C ASN A 88 -25.71 9.09 8.12
N ILE A 89 -25.98 8.93 6.82
CA ILE A 89 -27.27 9.27 6.20
C ILE A 89 -27.97 8.03 5.65
N SER A 90 -27.95 6.93 6.41
CA SER A 90 -28.56 5.67 6.02
C SER A 90 -30.07 5.84 5.78
N GLY A 91 -30.47 6.00 4.53
CA GLY A 91 -31.85 6.16 4.08
C GLY A 91 -31.89 6.50 2.60
N PRO A 92 -33.02 6.30 1.90
CA PRO A 92 -33.17 6.79 0.53
C PRO A 92 -32.96 8.31 0.54
N LEU A 93 -32.02 8.80 -0.27
CA LEU A 93 -31.83 10.23 -0.51
C LEU A 93 -33.17 10.80 -1.00
N ASN A 94 -33.87 11.53 -0.13
CA ASN A 94 -35.11 12.18 -0.51
C ASN A 94 -34.74 13.38 -1.41
N THR A 95 -34.81 13.17 -2.72
CA THR A 95 -34.47 14.17 -3.76
C THR A 95 -35.36 15.43 -3.71
N LYS A 96 -36.38 15.47 -2.86
CA LYS A 96 -37.26 16.63 -2.65
C LYS A 96 -36.67 17.80 -1.88
N LEU A 97 -35.44 17.71 -1.37
CA LEU A 97 -34.80 18.80 -0.60
C LEU A 97 -33.91 19.73 -1.47
N ILE A 98 -33.91 19.57 -2.79
CA ILE A 98 -33.07 20.36 -3.73
C ILE A 98 -33.93 20.99 -4.84
N THR A 99 -35.10 21.55 -4.50
CA THR A 99 -35.89 22.37 -5.43
C THR A 99 -36.43 23.60 -4.72
#